data_AF-A0A447JEX5-F1
#
_entry.id   AF-A0A447JEX5-F1
#
_cell.length_a   1.000
_cell.length_b   1.000
_cell.length_c   1.000
_cell.angle_alpha   90.00
_cell.angle_beta   90.00
_cell.angle_gamma   90.00
#
_symmetry.space_group_name_H-M   'P 1'
#
loop_
_entity.id
_entity.type
_entity.pdbx_description
1 polymer ?
#
loop_
_entity_poly.entity_id
_entity_poly.type
_entity_poly.pdbx_seq_one_letter_code
_entity_poly.pdbx_strand_id
1 'polypeptide(L)' 'MGDVELVIMLTLGADEGINHVKVFSQLARKLVNKNFRQSLFAANDADSILALLKAELTF' A
#
# COMPACT_ATOMS: atom_id res chain seq x y z
N MET A 1 -5.29 -13.05 19.61
CA MET A 1 -4.24 -12.68 18.64
C MET A 1 -4.99 -12.30 17.38
N GLY A 2 -4.89 -11.05 16.91
CA GLY A 2 -5.66 -10.60 15.75
C GLY A 2 -5.06 -11.20 14.48
N ASP A 3 -5.90 -11.79 13.63
CA ASP A 3 -5.47 -12.33 12.35
C ASP A 3 -4.95 -11.21 11.44
N VAL A 4 -3.90 -11.52 10.67
CA VAL A 4 -3.36 -10.59 9.69
C VAL A 4 -4.22 -10.65 8.43
N GLU A 5 -5.03 -9.61 8.20
CA GLU A 5 -5.96 -9.56 7.07
C GLU A 5 -5.30 -9.11 5.76
N LEU A 6 -4.15 -8.42 5.81
CA LEU A 6 -3.47 -7.88 4.63
C LEU A 6 -1.95 -7.85 4.81
N VAL A 7 -1.22 -8.36 3.82
CA VAL A 7 0.25 -8.27 3.74
C VAL A 7 0.61 -7.58 2.44
N ILE A 8 1.45 -6.53 2.52
CA ILE A 8 2.02 -5.85 1.36
C ILE A 8 3.52 -6.07 1.38
N MET A 9 4.03 -6.69 0.31
CA MET A 9 5.47 -6.87 0.11
C MET A 9 5.95 -5.90 -0.96
N LEU A 10 7.00 -5.14 -0.66
CA LEU A 10 7.65 -4.23 -1.60
C LEU A 10 9.05 -4.76 -1.86
N THR A 11 9.32 -5.15 -3.10
CA THR A 11 10.67 -5.47 -3.59
C THR A 11 11.32 -4.21 -4.13
N LEU A 12 12.53 -3.90 -3.66
CA LEU A 12 13.22 -2.65 -3.90
C LEU A 12 14.53 -2.91 -4.67
N GLY A 13 14.84 -2.05 -5.64
CA GLY A 13 16.15 -1.98 -6.29
C GLY A 13 17.16 -1.22 -5.41
N ALA A 14 18.43 -1.66 -5.42
CA ALA A 14 19.48 -1.17 -4.52
C ALA A 14 19.80 0.34 -4.64
N ASP A 15 19.49 0.98 -5.78
CA ASP A 15 19.96 2.34 -6.10
C ASP A 15 18.98 3.49 -5.76
N GLU A 16 17.79 3.21 -5.24
CA GLU A 16 16.73 4.22 -5.05
C GLU A 16 16.48 4.59 -3.55
N GLY A 17 17.51 4.42 -2.70
CA GLY A 17 17.47 4.35 -1.22
C GLY A 17 16.61 5.35 -0.43
N ILE A 18 16.34 6.57 -0.92
CA ILE A 18 15.59 7.61 -0.17
C ILE A 18 14.10 7.67 -0.57
N ASN A 19 13.75 7.41 -1.83
CA ASN A 19 12.34 7.40 -2.26
C ASN A 19 11.57 6.22 -1.64
N HIS A 20 12.28 5.15 -1.32
CA HIS A 20 11.76 3.89 -0.79
C HIS A 20 11.08 3.99 0.56
N VAL A 21 11.74 4.65 1.50
CA VAL A 21 11.21 4.82 2.87
C VAL A 21 9.99 5.74 2.84
N LYS A 22 9.95 6.71 1.91
CA LYS A 22 8.78 7.59 1.72
C LYS A 22 7.57 6.81 1.22
N VAL A 23 7.72 6.01 0.16
CA VAL A 23 6.65 5.15 -0.38
C VAL A 23 6.09 4.23 0.70
N PHE A 24 6.97 3.52 1.42
CA PHE A 24 6.57 2.64 2.52
C PHE A 24 5.85 3.40 3.64
N SER A 25 6.41 4.52 4.11
CA SER A 25 5.82 5.31 5.21
C SER A 25 4.47 5.92 4.83
N GLN A 26 4.30 6.35 3.57
CA GLN A 26 3.03 6.87 3.07
C GLN A 26 1.97 5.78 3.02
N LEU A 27 2.30 4.61 2.44
CA LEU A 27 1.40 3.46 2.40
C LEU A 27 1.03 3.00 3.81
N ALA A 28 2.01 2.86 4.72
CA ALA A 28 1.75 2.49 6.11
C ALA A 28 0.76 3.45 6.79
N ARG A 29 0.94 4.77 6.60
CA ARG A 29 0.01 5.77 7.14
C ARG A 29 -1.39 5.66 6.53
N LYS A 30 -1.51 5.37 5.24
CA LYS A 30 -2.79 5.18 4.56
C LYS A 30 -3.49 3.88 4.96
N LEU A 31 -2.75 2.82 5.24
CA LEU A 31 -3.30 1.56 5.74
C LEU A 31 -3.93 1.70 7.13
N VAL A 32 -3.57 2.72 7.93
CA VAL A 32 -4.30 3.02 9.18
C VAL A 32 -5.73 3.51 8.88
N ASN A 33 -5.94 4.18 7.75
CA ASN A 33 -7.25 4.68 7.34
C ASN A 33 -8.22 3.52 7.06
N LYS A 34 -9.33 3.50 7.80
CA LYS A 34 -10.36 2.46 7.71
C LYS A 34 -11.03 2.41 6.33
N ASN A 35 -11.32 3.56 5.73
CA ASN A 35 -11.97 3.64 4.41
C ASN A 35 -11.06 3.10 3.31
N PHE A 36 -9.76 3.40 3.41
CA PHE A 36 -8.77 2.89 2.47
C PHE A 36 -8.63 1.37 2.56
N ARG A 37 -8.53 0.81 3.78
CA ARG A 37 -8.54 -0.64 3.99
C ARG A 37 -9.79 -1.29 3.42
N GLN A 38 -10.96 -0.71 3.68
CA GLN A 38 -12.22 -1.24 3.17
C GLN A 38 -12.26 -1.22 1.64
N SER A 39 -11.67 -0.21 1.01
CA SER A 39 -11.54 -0.14 -0.45
C SER A 39 -10.58 -1.21 -0.99
N LEU A 40 -9.48 -1.48 -0.29
CA LEU A 40 -8.55 -2.57 -0.64
C LEU A 40 -9.23 -3.95 -0.53
N PHE A 41 -10.03 -4.18 0.51
CA PHE A 41 -10.77 -5.43 0.68
C PHE A 41 -11.95 -5.59 -0.29
N ALA A 42 -12.50 -4.48 -0.79
CA ALA A 42 -13.59 -4.48 -1.76
C ALA A 42 -13.11 -4.60 -3.22
N ALA A 43 -11.80 -4.48 -3.47
CA ALA A 43 -11.23 -4.64 -4.79
C ALA A 43 -11.26 -6.12 -5.21
N ASN A 44 -11.81 -6.40 -6.39
CA ASN A 44 -12.04 -7.76 -6.89
C ASN A 44 -10.87 -8.32 -7.71
N ASP A 45 -9.94 -7.46 -8.13
CA ASP A 45 -8.82 -7.81 -8.98
C ASP A 45 -7.54 -7.06 -8.60
N ALA A 46 -6.41 -7.60 -9.07
CA ALA A 46 -5.09 -7.07 -8.76
C ALA A 46 -4.87 -5.66 -9.33
N ASP A 47 -5.46 -5.35 -10.47
CA ASP A 47 -5.31 -4.04 -11.14
C ASP A 47 -6.01 -2.93 -10.35
N SER A 48 -7.17 -3.21 -9.78
CA SER A 48 -7.92 -2.31 -8.90
C SER A 48 -7.14 -2.02 -7.62
N ILE A 49 -6.51 -3.03 -7.02
CA ILE A 49 -5.61 -2.86 -5.88
C ILE A 49 -4.42 -1.97 -6.27
N LEU A 50 -3.80 -2.25 -7.41
CA LEU A 50 -2.66 -1.48 -7.91
C LEU A 50 -3.04 -0.01 -8.17
N ALA A 51 -4.23 0.24 -8.73
CA ALA A 51 -4.74 1.58 -8.99
C ALA A 51 -4.97 2.36 -7.69
N LEU A 52 -5.56 1.72 -6.66
CA LEU A 52 -5.74 2.31 -5.33
C LEU A 52 -4.40 2.66 -4.68
N LEU A 53 -3.42 1.76 -4.75
CA LEU A 53 -2.08 2.01 -4.20
C LEU A 53 -1.37 3.14 -4.95
N LYS A 54 -1.43 3.15 -6.29
CA LYS A 54 -0.80 4.20 -7.12
C LYS A 54 -1.42 5.58 -6.90
N ALA A 55 -2.75 5.67 -6.77
CA ALA A 55 -3.44 6.93 -6.51
C ALA A 55 -2.96 7.58 -5.20
N GLU A 56 -2.59 6.76 -4.20
CA GLU A 56 -2.05 7.23 -2.93
C GLU A 56 -0.55 7.56 -2.95
N LEU A 57 0.16 7.11 -3.99
CA LEU A 57 1.59 7.36 -4.20
C LEU A 57 1.86 8.55 -5.15
N THR A 58 0.82 9.14 -5.73
CA THR A 58 0.94 10.30 -6.61
C THR A 58 1.43 11.53 -5.84
N PHE A 59 2.50 12.16 -6.33
CA PHE A 59 3.15 13.36 -5.78
C PHE A 59 2.53 14.66 -6.29
#